data_AF-A0A2V3U5F5-F1
#
_entry.id   AF-A0A2V3U5F5-F1
#
_cell.length_a   1.000
_cell.length_b   1.000
_cell.length_c   1.000
_cell.angle_alpha   90.00
_cell.angle_beta   90.00
_cell.angle_gamma   90.00
#
_symmetry.space_group_name_H-M   'P 1'
#
loop_
_entity.id
_entity.type
_entity.pdbx_description
1 polymer ?
#
loop_
_entity_poly.entity_id
_entity_poly.type
_entity_poly.pdbx_seq_one_letter_code
_entity_poly.pdbx_strand_id
1 'polypeptide(L)'
;MDMDVTRWAAAVADAYAAEAKPPLTEDLIDRVRGVLSRALESEADRSSPPECLERLNAALDAFEAELRAVVGPRVASLDDASGAVTMRHRSEAGQPLRAFGGQ
;
A
#
# COMPACT_ATOMS: atom_id res chain seq x y z
N MET A 1 -3.84 -12.58 -17.26
CA MET A 1 -3.60 -11.28 -16.62
C MET A 1 -2.15 -11.36 -16.20
N ASP A 2 -1.23 -10.95 -17.06
CA ASP A 2 0.21 -11.18 -16.88
C ASP A 2 0.89 -9.83 -16.84
N MET A 3 0.63 -9.09 -15.77
CA MET A 3 1.42 -7.91 -15.44
C MET A 3 2.24 -8.26 -14.21
N ASP A 4 3.57 -8.17 -14.38
CA ASP A 4 4.56 -8.65 -13.42
C ASP A 4 4.31 -8.06 -12.03
N VAL A 5 4.23 -8.94 -11.02
CA VAL A 5 4.04 -8.60 -9.61
C VAL A 5 5.04 -7.52 -9.15
N THR A 6 6.28 -7.58 -9.65
CA THR A 6 7.32 -6.60 -9.35
C THR A 6 6.94 -5.19 -9.81
N ARG A 7 6.26 -5.08 -10.96
CA ARG A 7 5.83 -3.80 -11.52
C ARG A 7 4.73 -3.16 -10.66
N TRP A 8 3.77 -3.95 -10.19
CA TRP A 8 2.73 -3.47 -9.28
C TRP A 8 3.29 -3.06 -7.92
N ALA A 9 4.15 -3.88 -7.33
CA ALA A 9 4.81 -3.56 -6.08
C ALA A 9 5.62 -2.26 -6.17
N ALA A 10 6.36 -2.06 -7.27
CA ALA A 10 7.11 -0.84 -7.52
C ALA A 10 6.19 0.40 -7.68
N ALA A 11 5.12 0.28 -8.47
CA ALA A 11 4.17 1.38 -8.70
C ALA A 11 3.44 1.79 -7.41
N VAL A 12 3.02 0.82 -6.59
CA VAL A 12 2.34 1.09 -5.32
C VAL A 12 3.31 1.70 -4.32
N ALA A 13 4.55 1.21 -4.23
CA ALA A 13 5.57 1.78 -3.35
C ALA A 13 5.92 3.23 -3.71
N ASP A 14 6.05 3.53 -4.99
CA ASP A 14 6.36 4.89 -5.48
C ASP A 14 5.22 5.87 -5.15
N ALA A 15 3.98 5.48 -5.46
CA ALA A 15 2.80 6.27 -5.11
C ALA A 15 2.63 6.44 -3.59
N TYR A 16 2.98 5.43 -2.80
CA TYR A 16 2.93 5.51 -1.34
C TYR A 16 3.98 6.47 -0.80
N ALA A 17 5.21 6.39 -1.31
CA ALA A 17 6.32 7.26 -0.91
C ALA A 17 6.07 8.73 -1.27
N ALA A 18 5.47 9.00 -2.44
CA ALA A 18 5.12 10.35 -2.89
C ALA A 18 4.11 11.04 -1.96
N GLU A 19 3.20 10.27 -1.37
CA GLU A 19 2.08 10.77 -0.57
C GLU A 19 2.31 10.64 0.96
N ALA A 20 3.35 9.90 1.38
CA ALA A 20 3.71 9.72 2.78
C ALA A 20 4.22 11.03 3.43
N LYS A 21 3.81 11.28 4.68
CA LYS A 21 4.18 12.49 5.43
C LYS A 21 4.50 12.16 6.90
N PRO A 22 5.78 12.18 7.34
CA PRO A 22 6.97 12.69 6.64
C PRO A 22 7.42 11.81 5.45
N PRO A 23 8.25 12.37 4.53
CA PRO A 23 8.79 11.61 3.40
C PRO A 23 9.62 10.40 3.88
N LEU A 24 9.49 9.29 3.17
CA LEU A 24 10.22 8.06 3.47
C LEU A 24 11.69 8.15 3.02
N THR A 25 12.57 7.46 3.73
CA THR A 25 13.95 7.25 3.30
C THR A 25 14.02 6.16 2.23
N GLU A 26 15.12 6.11 1.46
CA GLU A 26 15.33 5.07 0.44
C GLU A 26 15.27 3.65 1.02
N ASP A 27 15.81 3.42 2.23
CA ASP A 27 15.71 2.13 2.94
C ASP A 27 14.24 1.75 3.24
N LEU A 28 13.42 2.70 3.66
CA LEU A 28 12.00 2.45 3.92
C LEU A 28 11.24 2.19 2.62
N ILE A 29 11.58 2.87 1.52
CA ILE A 29 10.98 2.63 0.20
C ILE A 29 11.32 1.22 -0.29
N ASP A 30 12.57 0.77 -0.15
CA ASP A 30 12.98 -0.58 -0.53
C ASP A 30 12.27 -1.66 0.30
N ARG A 31 12.14 -1.42 1.62
CA ARG A 31 11.36 -2.30 2.50
C ARG A 31 9.90 -2.38 2.08
N VAL A 32 9.25 -1.25 1.78
CA VAL A 32 7.86 -1.20 1.28
C VAL A 32 7.72 -2.01 0.00
N ARG A 33 8.63 -1.85 -0.97
CA ARG A 33 8.64 -2.65 -2.20
C ARG A 33 8.72 -4.16 -1.89
N GLY A 34 9.59 -4.54 -0.96
CA GLY A 34 9.75 -5.93 -0.54
C GLY A 34 8.50 -6.54 0.10
N VAL A 35 7.82 -5.83 1.01
CA VAL A 35 6.57 -6.33 1.61
C VAL A 35 5.42 -6.40 0.61
N LEU A 36 5.33 -5.44 -0.33
CA LEU A 36 4.30 -5.44 -1.36
C LEU A 36 4.51 -6.56 -2.39
N SER A 37 5.76 -6.81 -2.80
CA SER A 37 6.09 -7.95 -3.68
C SER A 37 5.65 -9.25 -3.05
N ARG A 38 6.03 -9.50 -1.78
CA ARG A 38 5.67 -10.72 -1.05
C ARG A 38 4.15 -10.89 -0.91
N ALA A 39 3.42 -9.79 -0.68
CA ALA A 39 1.97 -9.81 -0.55
C ALA A 39 1.27 -10.24 -1.85
N LEU A 40 1.86 -9.90 -3.00
CA LEU A 40 1.35 -10.24 -4.32
C LEU A 40 1.84 -11.62 -4.80
N GLU A 41 3.09 -12.00 -4.50
CA GLU A 41 3.67 -13.31 -4.84
C GLU A 41 2.93 -14.48 -4.17
N SER A 42 2.36 -14.25 -2.98
CA SER A 42 1.72 -15.30 -2.20
C SER A 42 0.52 -15.97 -2.91
N GLU A 43 -0.19 -15.26 -3.81
CA GLU A 43 -1.38 -15.78 -4.53
C GLU A 43 -1.59 -15.12 -5.91
N ALA A 44 -0.50 -14.80 -6.61
CA ALA A 44 -0.52 -14.07 -7.89
C ALA A 44 -1.40 -14.73 -8.98
N ASP A 45 -1.66 -16.03 -8.88
CA ASP A 45 -2.28 -16.81 -9.96
C ASP A 45 -3.82 -16.82 -9.91
N ARG A 46 -4.47 -16.41 -8.80
CA ARG A 46 -5.91 -16.62 -8.59
C ARG A 46 -6.70 -15.46 -7.98
N SER A 47 -6.08 -14.31 -7.80
CA SER A 47 -6.70 -13.20 -7.06
C SER A 47 -7.51 -12.27 -7.96
N SER A 48 -8.73 -11.96 -7.55
CA SER A 48 -9.52 -10.91 -8.20
C SER A 48 -8.94 -9.52 -7.90
N PRO A 49 -9.16 -8.49 -8.75
CA PRO A 49 -8.72 -7.12 -8.50
C PRO A 49 -9.04 -6.55 -7.09
N PRO A 50 -10.26 -6.75 -6.51
CA PRO A 50 -10.52 -6.31 -5.14
C PRO A 50 -9.69 -7.05 -4.08
N GLU A 51 -9.45 -8.36 -4.24
CA GLU A 51 -8.63 -9.13 -3.30
C GLU A 51 -7.16 -8.71 -3.36
N CYS A 52 -6.68 -8.29 -4.54
CA CYS A 52 -5.35 -7.71 -4.72
C CYS A 52 -5.22 -6.39 -3.95
N LEU A 53 -6.22 -5.50 -4.08
CA LEU A 53 -6.30 -4.24 -3.32
C LEU A 53 -6.30 -4.45 -1.81
N GLU A 54 -7.07 -5.42 -1.32
CA GLU A 54 -7.13 -5.74 0.12
C GLU A 54 -5.79 -6.23 0.65
N ARG A 55 -5.09 -7.11 -0.08
CA ARG A 55 -3.75 -7.61 0.32
C ARG A 55 -2.70 -6.51 0.36
N LEU A 56 -2.69 -5.62 -0.64
CA LEU A 56 -1.76 -4.50 -0.67
C LEU A 56 -1.98 -3.56 0.51
N ASN A 57 -3.24 -3.22 0.81
CA ASN A 57 -3.56 -2.40 1.98
C ASN A 57 -3.21 -3.11 3.30
N ALA A 58 -3.45 -4.43 3.41
CA ALA A 58 -3.06 -5.21 4.58
C ALA A 58 -1.53 -5.27 4.79
N ALA A 59 -0.75 -5.36 3.71
CA ALA A 59 0.71 -5.31 3.76
C ALA A 59 1.22 -3.94 4.22
N LEU A 60 0.62 -2.85 3.71
CA LEU A 60 0.92 -1.49 4.18
C LEU A 60 0.56 -1.31 5.66
N ASP A 61 -0.56 -1.88 6.11
CA ASP A 61 -0.95 -1.87 7.52
C ASP A 61 0.03 -2.60 8.44
N ALA A 62 0.45 -3.79 8.04
CA ALA A 62 1.45 -4.55 8.79
C ALA A 62 2.76 -3.77 8.89
N PHE A 63 3.23 -3.20 7.78
CA PHE A 63 4.43 -2.38 7.73
C PHE A 63 4.34 -1.14 8.64
N GLU A 64 3.21 -0.43 8.59
CA GLU A 64 2.96 0.72 9.46
C GLU A 64 2.92 0.34 10.95
N ALA A 65 2.29 -0.80 11.28
CA ALA A 65 2.26 -1.33 12.64
C ALA A 65 3.66 -1.69 13.15
N GLU A 66 4.52 -2.28 12.32
CA GLU A 66 5.92 -2.58 12.63
C GLU A 66 6.73 -1.30 12.91
N LEU A 67 6.49 -0.24 12.13
CA LEU A 67 7.10 1.07 12.35
C LEU A 67 6.48 1.86 13.51
N ARG A 68 5.41 1.34 14.13
CA ARG A 68 4.55 2.07 15.10
C ARG A 68 4.12 3.44 14.56
N ALA A 69 3.98 3.53 13.25
CA ALA A 69 3.78 4.77 12.52
C ALA A 69 2.38 4.75 11.90
N VAL A 70 1.65 5.87 11.98
CA VAL A 70 0.28 5.99 11.41
C VAL A 70 0.32 6.66 10.02
N VAL A 71 1.39 6.42 9.27
CA VAL A 71 1.82 7.33 8.22
C VAL A 71 1.64 6.70 6.85
N GLY A 72 0.51 6.94 6.19
CA GLY A 72 0.37 6.53 4.80
C GLY A 72 -1.04 6.65 4.23
N PRO A 73 -1.19 6.98 2.93
CA PRO A 73 -2.46 6.81 2.23
C PRO A 73 -2.73 5.32 1.96
N ARG A 74 -3.95 5.02 1.49
CA ARG A 74 -4.40 3.70 1.05
C ARG A 74 -4.53 3.63 -0.45
N VAL A 75 -4.33 2.44 -0.99
CA VAL A 75 -4.59 2.17 -2.39
C VAL A 75 -6.10 2.24 -2.62
N ALA A 76 -6.54 3.17 -3.47
CA ALA A 76 -7.94 3.38 -3.82
C ALA A 76 -8.34 2.66 -5.11
N SER A 77 -7.45 2.63 -6.10
CA SER A 77 -7.66 1.93 -7.37
C SER A 77 -6.34 1.54 -8.03
N LEU A 78 -6.37 0.45 -8.78
CA LEU A 78 -5.28 -0.06 -9.60
C LEU A 78 -5.81 -0.19 -11.02
N ASP A 79 -5.21 0.53 -11.97
CA ASP A 79 -5.57 0.45 -13.39
C ASP A 79 -4.58 -0.44 -14.16
N ASP A 80 -5.08 -1.55 -14.70
CA ASP A 80 -4.26 -2.54 -15.41
C ASP A 80 -3.78 -2.05 -16.79
N ALA A 81 -4.61 -1.28 -17.50
CA ALA A 81 -4.30 -0.84 -18.85
C ALA A 81 -3.19 0.22 -18.89
N SER A 82 -3.16 1.11 -17.89
CA SER A 82 -2.21 2.22 -17.78
C SER A 82 -1.11 1.99 -16.75
N GLY A 83 -1.29 1.05 -15.82
CA GLY A 83 -0.42 0.88 -14.66
C GLY A 83 -0.55 2.00 -13.63
N ALA A 84 -1.65 2.76 -13.65
CA ALA A 84 -1.88 3.85 -12.71
C ALA A 84 -2.33 3.32 -11.34
N VAL A 85 -1.76 3.89 -10.28
CA VAL A 85 -2.15 3.64 -8.88
C VAL A 85 -2.71 4.92 -8.31
N THR A 86 -3.95 4.89 -7.81
CA THR A 86 -4.54 6.04 -7.10
C THR A 86 -4.48 5.78 -5.61
N MET A 87 -4.04 6.80 -4.86
CA MET A 87 -3.96 6.78 -3.40
C MET A 87 -5.08 7.66 -2.80
N ARG A 88 -5.60 7.31 -1.62
CA ARG A 88 -6.49 8.15 -0.81
C ARG A 88 -6.04 8.22 0.63
N HIS A 89 -6.12 9.39 1.25
CA HIS A 89 -5.77 9.53 2.66
C HIS A 89 -6.70 8.71 3.55
N ARG A 90 -6.16 8.15 4.65
CA ARG A 90 -6.89 7.32 5.62
C ARG A 90 -8.16 8.02 6.16
N SER A 91 -8.10 9.34 6.34
CA SER A 91 -9.24 10.18 6.77
C SER A 91 -10.43 10.15 5.80
N GLU A 92 -10.17 9.90 4.51
CA GLU A 92 -11.18 9.83 3.45
C GLU A 92 -11.61 8.39 3.15
N ALA A 93 -10.85 7.40 3.62
CA ALA A 93 -11.10 5.96 3.44
C ALA A 93 -12.10 5.36 4.44
N GLY A 94 -12.77 6.19 5.26
CA GLY A 94 -13.88 5.76 6.13
C GLY A 94 -13.49 5.03 7.42
N GLN A 95 -12.20 4.97 7.78
CA GLN A 95 -11.76 4.38 9.04
C GLN A 95 -11.16 5.49 9.94
N PRO A 96 -11.94 6.04 10.88
CA PRO A 96 -11.46 7.12 11.73
C PRO A 96 -10.25 6.62 12.52
N LEU A 97 -9.16 7.40 12.46
CA LEU A 97 -8.09 7.33 13.44
C LEU A 97 -8.76 7.37 14.82
N ARG A 98 -8.63 6.31 15.63
CA ARG A 98 -9.06 6.39 17.03
C ARG A 98 -8.45 7.66 17.60
N ALA A 99 -9.31 8.58 18.04
CA ALA A 99 -8.87 9.82 18.65
C ALA A 99 -7.95 9.47 19.82
N PHE A 100 -6.69 9.88 19.73
CA PHE A 100 -5.82 9.93 20.91
C PHE A 100 -6.40 11.01 21.83
N GLY A 101 -7.29 10.63 22.73
CA GLY A 101 -7.96 11.54 23.65
C GLY A 101 -8.99 10.85 24.54
N GLY A 102 -8.54 10.35 25.67
CA GLY A 102 -9.38 9.92 26.80
C GLY A 102 -8.50 9.81 28.02
N GLN A 103 -8.68 10.77 28.93
CA GLN A 103 -7.82 11.09 30.08
C GLN A 103 -7.75 9.99 31.14
#